data_AF-A0A822ZSD6-F1
#
_entry.id   AF-A0A822ZSD6-F1
#
_cell.length_a   1.000
_cell.length_b   1.000
_cell.length_c   1.000
_cell.angle_alpha   90.00
_cell.angle_beta   90.00
_cell.angle_gamma   90.00
#
_symmetry.space_group_name_H-M   'P 1'
#
loop_
_entity.id
_entity.type
_entity.pdbx_description
1 polymer ?
#
loop_
_entity_poly.entity_id
_entity_poly.type
_entity_poly.pdbx_seq_one_letter_code
_entity_poly.pdbx_strand_id
1 'polypeptide(L)' 'MLDESLYPLVDQLEHDMAAKVTGMLLKMDLTEVLHLLESPEALKAKVVEAVELIVNVH' A
#
# COMPACT_ATOMS: atom_id res chain seq x y z
N MET A 1 2.03 13.76 -4.60
CA MET A 1 1.41 13.44 -5.91
C MET A 1 1.29 11.94 -6.20
N LEU A 2 2.14 11.04 -5.67
CA LEU A 2 1.92 9.57 -5.79
C LEU A 2 1.08 9.03 -4.62
N ASP A 3 1.28 9.62 -3.45
CA ASP A 3 0.47 9.48 -2.23
C ASP A 3 -1.03 9.65 -2.51
N GLU A 4 -1.44 10.71 -3.23
CA GLU A 4 -2.85 10.97 -3.56
C GLU A 4 -3.47 9.95 -4.54
N SER A 5 -2.66 9.28 -5.35
CA SER A 5 -3.12 8.24 -6.28
C SER A 5 -3.14 6.85 -5.64
N LEU A 6 -2.18 6.57 -4.75
CA LEU A 6 -2.06 5.29 -4.06
C LEU A 6 -3.06 5.16 -2.91
N TYR A 7 -3.25 6.24 -2.14
CA TYR A 7 -4.16 6.26 -0.99
C TYR A 7 -5.56 5.74 -1.32
N PRO A 8 -6.30 6.24 -2.33
CA PRO A 8 -7.64 5.75 -2.63
C PRO A 8 -7.68 4.29 -3.12
N LEU A 9 -6.57 3.76 -3.65
CA LEU A 9 -6.50 2.34 -4.04
C LEU A 9 -6.32 1.45 -2.82
N VAL A 10 -5.47 1.86 -1.87
CA VAL A 10 -5.30 1.18 -0.59
C VAL A 10 -6.56 1.33 0.25
N ASP A 11 -7.20 2.50 0.27
CA ASP A 11 -8.41 2.80 1.05
C ASP A 11 -9.62 1.95 0.63
N GLN A 12 -9.73 1.64 -0.66
CA GLN A 12 -10.73 0.70 -1.19
C GLN A 12 -10.50 -0.75 -0.74
N LEU A 13 -9.24 -1.12 -0.47
CA LEU A 13 -8.87 -2.46 0.00
C LEU A 13 -8.96 -2.56 1.52
N GLU A 14 -8.40 -1.57 2.22
CA GLU A 14 -8.17 -1.54 3.65
C GLU A 14 -8.28 -0.10 4.17
N HIS A 15 -9.52 0.37 4.36
CA HIS A 15 -9.82 1.73 4.82
C HIS A 15 -9.24 2.04 6.22
N ASP A 16 -9.32 1.09 7.15
CA ASP A 16 -8.95 1.31 8.55
C ASP A 16 -7.43 1.50 8.72
N MET A 17 -6.64 0.81 7.89
CA MET A 17 -5.17 0.91 7.89
C MET A 17 -4.60 1.64 6.66
N ALA A 18 -5.45 2.28 5.84
CA ALA A 18 -5.05 2.88 4.57
C ALA A 18 -3.87 3.84 4.72
N ALA A 19 -3.94 4.73 5.71
CA ALA A 19 -2.88 5.70 5.99
C ALA A 19 -1.56 5.04 6.41
N LYS A 20 -1.61 4.00 7.25
CA LYS A 20 -0.40 3.27 7.70
C LYS A 20 0.21 2.46 6.57
N VAL A 21 -0.61 1.72 5.83
CA VAL A 21 -0.17 0.89 4.70
C VAL A 21 0.38 1.77 3.59
N THR A 22 -0.33 2.84 3.21
CA THR A 22 0.16 3.82 2.21
C THR A 22 1.48 4.43 2.66
N GLY A 23 1.62 4.77 3.94
CA GLY A 23 2.88 5.26 4.51
C GLY A 23 4.01 4.23 4.48
N MET A 24 3.72 2.92 4.58
CA MET A 24 4.71 1.86 4.40
C MET A 24 5.08 1.66 2.93
N LEU A 25 4.11 1.68 2.02
CA LEU A 25 4.34 1.56 0.58
C LEU A 25 5.14 2.75 0.03
N LEU A 26 4.92 3.96 0.55
CA LEU A 26 5.70 5.15 0.17
C LEU A 26 7.14 5.16 0.67
N LYS A 27 7.50 4.25 1.59
CA LYS A 27 8.91 4.05 2.00
C LYS A 27 9.67 3.12 1.05
N MET A 28 8.98 2.50 0.10
CA MET A 28 9.57 1.64 -0.93
C MET A 28 10.14 2.48 -2.08
N ASP A 29 10.95 1.86 -2.92
CA ASP A 29 11.53 2.52 -4.09
C ASP A 29 10.44 2.96 -5.08
N LEU A 30 10.67 4.08 -5.77
CA LEU A 30 9.75 4.63 -6.77
C LEU A 30 9.36 3.60 -7.84
N THR A 31 10.31 2.73 -8.20
CA THR A 31 10.12 1.65 -9.19
C THR A 31 9.12 0.60 -8.71
N GLU A 32 9.14 0.24 -7.43
CA GLU A 32 8.12 -0.65 -6.86
C GLU A 32 6.76 0.02 -6.85
N VAL A 33 6.68 1.27 -6.36
CA VAL A 33 5.41 2.01 -6.32
C VAL A 33 4.78 2.15 -7.71
N LEU A 34 5.58 2.44 -8.74
CA LEU A 34 5.13 2.45 -10.14
C LEU A 34 4.59 1.08 -10.57
N HIS A 35 5.30 0.00 -10.25
CA HIS A 35 4.85 -1.35 -10.56
C HIS A 35 3.53 -1.71 -9.86
N LEU A 36 3.31 -1.23 -8.64
CA LEU A 36 2.03 -1.40 -7.94
C LEU A 36 0.89 -0.62 -8.61
N LEU A 37 1.18 0.57 -9.17
CA LEU A 37 0.19 1.34 -9.93
C LEU A 37 -0.12 0.70 -11.29
N GLU A 38 0.84 0.04 -11.91
CA GLU A 38 0.66 -0.69 -13.16
C GLU A 38 -0.01 -2.06 -12.96
N SER A 39 0.10 -2.65 -11.76
CA SER A 39 -0.41 -3.98 -11.43
C SER A 39 -1.30 -3.98 -10.18
N PRO A 40 -2.65 -3.96 -10.33
CA PRO A 40 -3.58 -3.96 -9.20
C PRO A 40 -3.48 -5.23 -8.33
N GLU A 41 -3.09 -6.36 -8.90
CA GLU A 41 -2.85 -7.61 -8.17
C GLU A 41 -1.62 -7.49 -7.24
N ALA A 42 -0.55 -6.86 -7.73
CA ALA A 42 0.66 -6.61 -6.95
C ALA A 42 0.39 -5.63 -5.81
N LEU A 43 -0.37 -4.55 -6.08
CA LEU A 43 -0.80 -3.61 -5.06
C LEU A 43 -1.59 -4.32 -3.96
N LYS A 44 -2.58 -5.14 -4.32
CA LYS A 44 -3.38 -5.89 -3.34
C LYS A 44 -2.54 -6.83 -2.50
N ALA A 45 -1.62 -7.59 -3.11
CA ALA A 45 -0.72 -8.48 -2.39
C ALA A 45 0.15 -7.70 -1.39
N LYS A 46 0.68 -6.54 -1.79
CA LYS A 46 1.50 -5.71 -0.89
C LYS A 46 0.72 -5.01 0.20
N VAL A 47 -0.51 -4.60 -0.07
CA VAL A 47 -1.40 -4.08 0.96
C VAL A 47 -1.64 -5.13 2.04
N VAL A 48 -1.96 -6.37 1.65
CA VAL A 48 -2.16 -7.48 2.59
C VAL A 48 -0.90 -7.75 3.40
N GLU A 49 0.26 -7.84 2.76
CA GLU A 49 1.53 -8.10 3.45
C GLU A 49 1.90 -6.95 4.42
N ALA A 50 1.67 -5.71 4.02
CA ALA A 50 1.87 -4.55 4.89
C ALA A 50 0.92 -4.57 6.10
N VAL A 51 -0.36 -4.90 5.90
CA VAL A 51 -1.32 -5.06 7.00
C VAL A 51 -0.88 -6.18 7.94
N GLU A 52 -0.50 -7.34 7.41
CA GLU A 52 0.01 -8.44 8.22
C GLU A 52 1.23 -8.02 9.03
N LEU A 53 2.20 -7.31 8.44
CA LEU A 53 3.37 -6.79 9.17
C LEU A 53 2.97 -5.82 10.29
N ILE A 54 2.00 -4.93 10.05
CA ILE A 54 1.51 -3.98 11.06
C ILE A 54 0.80 -4.71 12.21
N VAL A 55 0.00 -5.74 11.89
CA VAL A 55 -0.75 -6.53 12.88
C VAL A 55 0.17 -7.45 13.69
N ASN A 56 1.21 -8.00 13.05
CA ASN A 56 2.12 -8.97 13.66
C ASN A 56 3.26 -8.32 14.47
N VAL A 57 3.47 -7.00 14.34
CA VAL A 57 4.38 -6.21 15.20
C VAL A 57 3.63 -5.79 16.48
N HIS A 58 3.33 -6.76 17.34
CA HIS A 58 2.81 -6.54 18.70
C HIS A 58 3.93 -6.31 19.72
#